data_AF-A0A520Y511-F1
#
_entry.id   AF-A0A520Y511-F1
#
_cell.length_a   1.000
_cell.length_b   1.000
_cell.length_c   1.000
_cell.angle_alpha   90.00
_cell.angle_beta   90.00
_cell.angle_gamma   90.00
#
_symmetry.space_group_name_H-M   'P 1'
#
loop_
_entity.id
_entity.type
_entity.pdbx_description
1 polymer ?
#
loop_
_entity_poly.entity_id
_entity_poly.type
_entity_poly.pdbx_seq_one_letter_code
_entity_poly.pdbx_strand_id
1 'polypeptide(L)'
;MERTIVHVAQMRMIDVHLGDIVTKDPESAKGWFRVELVKTLMNGDLAIADAREQMSFTGGIHDLVGVQIHSTHQMDIPIDPPMPSDGSEEETDVPAEAEDPVEAAVEAPAPAPAPQPV
;
A
#
# COMPACT_ATOMS: atom_id res chain seq x y z
N MET A 1 11.00 -10.73 18.64
CA MET A 1 12.06 -10.21 17.75
C MET A 1 11.37 -9.73 16.48
N GLU A 2 11.38 -8.43 16.22
CA GLU A 2 10.69 -7.87 15.05
C GLU A 2 11.58 -8.05 13.82
N ARG A 3 11.01 -8.57 12.73
CA ARG A 3 11.68 -8.67 11.43
C ARG A 3 11.03 -7.66 10.49
N THR A 4 11.82 -6.73 9.97
CA THR A 4 11.40 -5.87 8.88
C THR A 4 11.58 -6.63 7.57
N ILE A 5 10.47 -6.84 6.85
CA ILE A 5 10.51 -7.40 5.50
C ILE A 5 10.42 -6.21 4.54
N VAL A 6 11.38 -6.16 3.60
CA VAL A 6 11.39 -5.15 2.54
C VAL A 6 10.84 -5.79 1.28
N HIS A 7 9.73 -5.26 0.78
CA HIS A 7 9.17 -5.60 -0.52
C HIS A 7 9.55 -4.52 -1.53
N VAL A 8 9.83 -4.93 -2.76
CA VAL A 8 10.02 -4.01 -3.89
C VAL A 8 8.80 -4.10 -4.79
N ALA A 9 8.12 -2.97 -4.98
CA ALA A 9 7.01 -2.83 -5.93
C ALA A 9 7.43 -1.93 -7.09
N GLN A 10 6.84 -2.17 -8.27
CA GLN A 10 6.91 -1.22 -9.37
C GLN A 10 5.69 -0.31 -9.32
N MET A 11 5.90 1.00 -9.28
CA MET A 11 4.84 2.00 -9.23
C MET A 11 5.05 3.04 -10.33
N ARG A 12 3.98 3.71 -10.76
CA ARG A 12 4.09 4.82 -11.71
C ARG A 12 4.72 6.02 -11.00
N MET A 13 5.51 6.81 -11.72
CA MET A 13 6.16 8.00 -11.15
C MET A 13 5.17 8.99 -10.52
N ILE A 14 3.95 9.11 -11.06
CA ILE A 14 2.92 9.99 -10.49
C ILE A 14 2.43 9.55 -9.10
N ASP A 15 2.60 8.27 -8.76
CA ASP A 15 2.17 7.72 -7.48
C ASP A 15 3.28 7.77 -6.42
N VAL A 16 4.46 8.32 -6.75
CA VAL A 16 5.59 8.47 -5.81
C VAL A 16 5.38 9.68 -4.92
N HIS A 17 5.59 9.49 -3.62
CA HIS A 17 5.43 10.51 -2.60
C HIS A 17 6.76 10.88 -1.92
N LEU A 18 6.76 12.03 -1.26
CA LEU A 18 7.87 12.44 -0.40
C LEU A 18 8.05 11.43 0.74
N GLY A 19 9.28 10.99 0.95
CA GLY A 19 9.66 10.02 1.96
C GLY A 19 9.77 8.58 1.44
N ASP A 20 9.26 8.28 0.25
CA ASP A 20 9.41 6.97 -0.38
C ASP A 20 10.87 6.68 -0.71
N ILE A 21 11.26 5.40 -0.67
CA ILE A 21 12.60 4.98 -1.11
C ILE A 21 12.46 4.38 -2.51
N VAL A 22 13.08 5.03 -3.49
CA VAL A 22 12.86 4.72 -4.90
C VAL A 22 14.16 4.43 -5.65
N THR A 23 14.04 3.77 -6.79
CA THR A 23 15.11 3.57 -7.77
C THR A 23 14.53 3.54 -9.19
N LYS A 24 15.36 3.89 -10.16
CA LYS A 24 15.03 3.71 -11.58
C LYS A 24 15.12 2.24 -12.02
N ASP A 25 16.05 1.49 -11.44
CA ASP A 25 16.26 0.06 -11.74
C ASP A 25 15.93 -0.79 -10.51
N PRO A 26 14.72 -1.39 -10.43
CA PRO A 26 14.30 -2.18 -9.27
C PRO A 26 15.10 -3.49 -9.11
N GLU A 27 15.69 -4.00 -10.19
CA GLU A 27 16.55 -5.19 -10.15
C GLU A 27 17.96 -4.89 -9.63
N SER A 28 18.34 -3.61 -9.57
CA SER A 28 19.64 -3.20 -9.06
C SER A 28 19.64 -3.15 -7.53
N ALA A 29 20.68 -3.74 -6.92
CA ALA A 29 20.93 -3.62 -5.49
C ALA A 29 21.40 -2.21 -5.07
N LYS A 30 21.69 -1.31 -6.02
CA LYS A 30 22.21 0.05 -5.79
C LYS A 30 21.34 1.10 -6.47
N GLY A 31 21.48 2.35 -6.02
CA GLY A 31 20.75 3.50 -6.60
C GLY A 31 19.41 3.78 -5.92
N TRP A 32 19.14 3.12 -4.79
CA TRP A 32 17.99 3.41 -3.94
C TRP A 32 18.25 4.67 -3.11
N PHE A 33 17.32 5.60 -3.14
CA PHE A 33 17.38 6.82 -2.33
C PHE A 33 16.00 7.25 -1.86
N ARG A 34 15.97 7.99 -0.75
CA ARG A 34 14.74 8.57 -0.22
C ARG A 34 14.37 9.82 -1.00
N VAL A 35 13.12 9.88 -1.45
CA VAL A 35 12.55 11.03 -2.16
C VAL A 35 12.33 12.16 -1.18
N GLU A 36 12.95 13.29 -1.45
CA GLU A 36 12.78 14.52 -0.67
C GLU A 36 12.36 15.70 -1.56
N LEU A 37 12.43 15.52 -2.89
CA LEU A 37 11.97 16.47 -3.89
C LEU A 37 11.22 15.76 -5.01
N VAL A 38 10.02 16.24 -5.33
CA VAL A 38 9.26 15.87 -6.53
C VAL A 38 8.88 17.16 -7.24
N LYS A 39 9.27 17.31 -8.51
CA LYS A 39 9.04 18.52 -9.30
C LYS A 39 8.52 18.19 -10.68
N THR A 40 7.43 18.81 -11.09
CA THR A 40 6.96 18.76 -12.48
C THR A 40 7.78 19.73 -13.34
N LEU A 41 8.32 19.22 -14.44
CA LEU A 41 9.07 19.97 -15.43
C LEU A 41 8.15 20.63 -16.45
N MET A 42 8.67 21.58 -17.22
CA MET A 42 7.87 22.33 -18.21
C MET A 42 7.28 21.46 -19.32
N ASN A 43 7.90 20.30 -19.59
CA ASN A 43 7.43 19.32 -20.56
C ASN A 43 6.37 18.36 -20.00
N GLY A 44 6.00 18.48 -18.72
CA GLY A 44 5.06 17.60 -18.03
C GLY A 44 5.70 16.38 -17.36
N ASP A 45 7.01 16.16 -17.52
CA ASP A 45 7.73 15.09 -16.83
C ASP A 45 7.86 15.37 -15.34
N LEU A 46 8.14 14.32 -14.58
CA LEU A 46 8.46 14.40 -13.16
C LEU A 46 9.96 14.24 -12.95
N ALA A 47 10.53 15.12 -12.14
CA ALA A 47 11.87 15.02 -11.59
C ALA A 47 11.76 14.61 -10.12
N ILE A 48 12.44 13.52 -9.76
CA ILE A 48 12.49 12.99 -8.41
C ILE A 48 13.94 13.05 -7.92
N ALA A 49 14.16 13.58 -6.72
CA ALA A 49 15.50 13.71 -6.17
C ALA A 49 15.55 13.53 -4.64
N ASP A 50 16.74 13.23 -4.14
CA ASP A 50 17.06 13.29 -2.71
C ASP A 50 17.25 14.74 -2.23
N ALA A 51 17.39 14.93 -0.91
CA ALA A 51 17.44 16.27 -0.30
C ALA A 51 18.62 17.13 -0.78
N ARG A 52 19.67 16.49 -1.32
CA ARG A 52 20.88 17.18 -1.82
C ARG A 52 20.95 17.20 -3.35
N GLU A 53 19.94 16.68 -4.03
CA GLU A 53 19.91 16.50 -5.48
C GLU A 53 21.14 15.73 -6.02
N GLN A 54 21.77 14.89 -5.20
CA GLN A 54 22.89 14.03 -5.58
C GLN A 54 22.42 12.78 -6.32
N MET A 55 21.25 12.27 -5.93
CA MET A 55 20.58 11.19 -6.63
C MET A 55 19.26 11.73 -7.17
N SER A 56 19.13 11.71 -8.49
CA SER A 56 17.92 12.14 -9.16
C SER A 56 17.72 11.38 -10.46
N PHE A 57 16.46 11.32 -10.89
CA PHE A 57 16.11 10.92 -12.23
C PHE A 57 14.83 11.62 -12.66
N THR A 58 14.65 11.68 -13.98
CA THR A 58 13.48 12.24 -14.65
C THR A 58 12.79 11.19 -15.50
N GLY A 59 11.47 11.30 -15.60
CA GLY A 59 10.66 10.42 -16.43
C GLY A 59 9.22 10.92 -16.54
N GLY A 60 8.46 10.28 -17.42
CA GLY A 60 7.05 10.60 -17.63
C GLY A 60 6.18 10.16 -16.46
N ILE A 61 4.99 10.74 -16.32
CA ILE A 61 4.04 10.43 -15.24
C ILE A 61 3.63 8.95 -15.18
N HIS A 62 3.76 8.21 -16.29
CA HIS A 62 3.41 6.80 -16.41
C HIS A 62 4.61 5.85 -16.39
N ASP A 63 5.84 6.39 -16.31
CA ASP A 63 7.04 5.57 -16.22
C ASP A 63 7.03 4.79 -14.91
N LEU A 64 7.51 3.54 -14.96
CA LEU A 64 7.57 2.67 -13.80
C LEU A 64 8.90 2.83 -13.07
N VAL A 65 8.82 2.92 -11.75
CA VAL A 65 9.97 3.01 -10.85
C VAL A 65 9.84 1.97 -9.73
N GLY A 66 10.97 1.52 -9.21
CA GLY A 66 11.00 0.66 -8.03
C GLY A 66 10.75 1.49 -6.77
N VAL A 67 9.88 1.00 -5.89
CA VAL A 67 9.60 1.58 -4.56
C VAL A 67 9.77 0.50 -3.50
N GLN A 68 10.46 0.81 -2.39
CA GLN A 68 10.56 -0.07 -1.23
C GLN A 68 9.39 0.15 -0.28
N ILE A 69 8.73 -0.96 0.08
CA ILE A 69 7.64 -0.99 1.05
C ILE A 69 8.12 -1.82 2.25
N HIS A 70 8.11 -1.20 3.43
CA HIS A 70 8.51 -1.87 4.67
C HIS A 70 7.27 -2.44 5.37
N SER A 71 7.27 -3.75 5.57
CA SER A 71 6.24 -4.43 6.37
C SER A 71 6.88 -4.96 7.65
N THR A 72 6.32 -4.58 8.80
CA THR A 72 6.68 -5.17 10.09
C THR A 72 5.77 -6.36 10.34
N HIS A 73 6.33 -7.56 10.45
CA HIS A 73 5.60 -8.71 10.96
C HIS A 73 5.98 -8.96 12.41
N GLN A 74 5.00 -8.84 13.28
CA GLN A 74 5.09 -9.32 14.66
C GLN A 74 4.87 -10.83 14.61
N MET A 75 5.93 -11.61 14.85
CA MET A 75 5.75 -13.05 15.06
C MET A 75 5.25 -13.24 16.49
N ASP A 76 3.94 -13.35 16.66
CA ASP A 76 3.37 -14.00 17.84
C ASP A 76 3.80 -15.46 17.79
N ILE A 77 4.76 -15.83 18.64
CA ILE A 77 5.05 -17.23 18.90
C ILE A 77 3.79 -17.78 19.57
N PRO A 78 3.11 -18.79 19.01
CA PRO A 78 2.07 -19.48 19.77
C PRO A 78 2.78 -20.14 20.96
N ILE A 79 2.67 -19.52 22.13
CA ILE A 79 2.91 -20.22 23.38
C ILE A 79 1.82 -21.29 23.40
N ASP A 80 2.22 -22.56 23.27
CA ASP A 80 1.31 -23.69 23.46
C ASP A 80 0.47 -23.40 24.71
N PRO A 81 -0.88 -23.43 24.62
CA PRO A 81 -1.68 -23.29 25.82
C PRO A 81 -1.26 -24.40 26.79
N PRO A 82 -1.09 -24.10 28.09
CA PRO A 82 -0.83 -25.15 29.07
C PRO A 82 -1.98 -26.17 28.94
N MET A 83 -1.62 -27.42 28.65
CA MET A 83 -2.57 -28.53 28.55
C MET A 83 -3.54 -28.48 29.74
N PRO A 84 -4.87 -28.51 29.51
CA PRO A 84 -5.80 -28.63 30.62
C PRO A 84 -5.57 -29.98 31.30
N SER A 85 -5.18 -29.95 32.57
CA SER A 85 -5.25 -31.12 33.43
C SER A 85 -6.71 -31.37 33.77
N ASP A 86 -7.22 -32.50 33.27
CA ASP A 86 -8.27 -33.38 33.80
C ASP A 86 -9.37 -32.74 34.66
N GLY A 87 -10.63 -32.81 34.19
CA GLY A 87 -11.78 -32.55 35.05
C GLY A 87 -13.10 -32.32 34.32
N SER A 88 -13.82 -33.42 34.10
CA SER A 88 -15.28 -33.54 34.21
C SER A 88 -16.20 -32.88 33.17
N GLU A 89 -17.12 -33.74 32.72
CA GLU A 89 -18.27 -33.58 31.84
C GLU A 89 -19.25 -32.52 32.37
N GLU A 90 -19.75 -31.61 31.53
CA GLU A 90 -21.17 -31.23 31.54
C GLU A 90 -21.59 -30.56 30.21
N GLU A 91 -22.78 -30.93 29.80
CA GLU A 91 -23.50 -30.74 28.54
C GLU A 91 -24.37 -29.48 28.62
N THR A 92 -24.43 -28.63 27.59
CA THR A 92 -25.53 -27.69 27.23
C THR A 92 -25.00 -26.65 26.23
N ASP A 93 -25.70 -26.13 25.24
CA ASP A 93 -26.93 -26.42 24.51
C ASP A 93 -26.84 -25.45 23.32
N VAL A 94 -27.04 -25.92 22.10
CA VAL A 94 -26.93 -25.08 20.89
C VAL A 94 -28.34 -24.62 20.51
N PRO A 95 -28.60 -23.31 20.41
CA PRO A 95 -29.64 -22.82 19.52
C PRO A 95 -29.01 -22.39 18.19
N ALA A 96 -29.51 -23.04 17.14
CA ALA A 96 -29.35 -22.67 15.74
C ALA A 96 -30.23 -21.44 15.37
N GLU A 97 -30.05 -20.97 14.12
CA GLU A 97 -30.80 -19.93 13.38
C GLU A 97 -30.44 -18.46 13.70
N ALA A 98 -30.29 -17.57 12.72
CA ALA A 98 -30.82 -17.57 11.36
C ALA A 98 -29.84 -16.94 10.35
N GLU A 99 -29.65 -17.63 9.22
CA GLU A 99 -29.36 -16.99 7.93
C GLU A 99 -30.69 -16.51 7.34
N ASP A 100 -30.75 -15.28 6.83
CA ASP A 100 -31.57 -14.89 5.68
C ASP A 100 -31.22 -13.45 5.23
N PRO A 101 -31.56 -13.02 3.99
CA PRO A 101 -30.58 -12.52 3.04
C PRO A 101 -31.03 -11.20 2.36
N VAL A 102 -30.24 -10.77 1.37
CA VAL A 102 -30.52 -9.86 0.22
C VAL A 102 -31.65 -8.80 0.29
N GLU A 103 -31.31 -7.54 -0.04
CA GLU A 103 -31.88 -6.70 -1.12
C GLU A 103 -31.30 -5.28 -0.99
N ALA A 104 -30.46 -4.81 -1.93
CA ALA A 104 -30.83 -4.14 -3.18
C ALA A 104 -31.70 -2.88 -2.97
N ALA A 105 -31.13 -1.69 -3.15
CA ALA A 105 -31.66 -0.65 -4.05
C ALA A 105 -30.79 0.63 -4.02
N VAL A 106 -30.24 1.07 -5.16
CA VAL A 106 -30.70 2.22 -6.01
C VAL A 106 -30.42 3.58 -5.29
N GLU A 107 -29.72 4.60 -5.83
CA GLU A 107 -29.70 5.17 -7.17
C GLU A 107 -28.48 6.09 -7.32
N ALA A 108 -27.94 6.22 -8.53
CA ALA A 108 -27.03 7.30 -8.90
C ALA A 108 -27.82 8.41 -9.61
N PRO A 109 -27.73 9.69 -9.18
CA PRO A 109 -28.13 10.80 -10.03
C PRO A 109 -26.97 11.29 -10.93
N ALA A 110 -27.35 11.59 -12.16
CA ALA A 110 -26.56 11.86 -13.36
C ALA A 110 -25.62 13.10 -13.31
N PRO A 111 -24.63 13.19 -14.22
CA PRO A 111 -23.71 14.32 -14.32
C PRO A 111 -24.41 15.62 -14.78
N ALA A 112 -24.03 16.74 -14.16
CA ALA A 112 -24.47 18.07 -14.56
C ALA A 112 -23.82 18.50 -15.91
N PRO A 113 -24.56 19.20 -16.79
CA PRO A 113 -24.08 19.62 -18.10
C PRO A 113 -23.02 20.75 -18.04
N ALA A 114 -22.11 20.73 -19.01
CA ALA A 114 -21.02 21.69 -19.20
C ALA A 114 -21.50 23.03 -19.84
N PRO A 115 -20.68 24.10 -19.80
CA PRO A 115 -21.11 25.51 -19.79
C PRO A 115 -21.45 26.10 -21.17
N GLN A 116 -22.24 27.18 -21.16
CA GLN A 116 -22.49 28.00 -22.36
C GLN A 116 -21.47 29.15 -22.47
N PRO A 117 -20.90 29.42 -23.66
CA PRO A 117 -20.07 30.59 -23.91
C PRO A 117 -20.92 31.85 -24.09
N VAL A 118 -20.40 33.00 -23.65
CA VAL A 118 -20.90 34.35 -23.95
C VAL A 118 -19.95 35.02 -24.95
#